data_AF-A0A563W3U6-F1
#
_entry.id   AF-A0A563W3U6-F1
#
_cell.length_a   1.000
_cell.length_b   1.000
_cell.length_c   1.000
_cell.angle_alpha   90.00
_cell.angle_beta   90.00
_cell.angle_gamma   90.00
#
_symmetry.space_group_name_H-M   'P 1'
#
loop_
_entity.id
_entity.type
_entity.pdbx_description
1 polymer ?
#
loop_
_entity_poly.entity_id
_entity_poly.type
_entity_poly.pdbx_seq_one_letter_code
_entity_poly.pdbx_strand_id
1 'polypeptide(L)'
;MSVVIILSYWFIGQKFLNITEVRNQATAAGITKASIYFLGVIYWSFINSFIEECVWRGFIYGQCRFFQPQLIAIITSALFFTLHHIIALFFYLQNPILAIVSSFGVFIAGVIWSACYERAGFWACYISHILADLAIAFVGWHLLFA
;
A
#
# COMPACT_ATOMS: atom_id res chain seq x y z
N MET A 1 10.51 -5.83 0.33
CA MET A 1 9.69 -4.61 0.17
C MET A 1 9.68 -3.75 1.42
N SER A 2 9.34 -4.27 2.60
CA SER A 2 9.29 -3.51 3.87
C SER A 2 10.55 -2.69 4.16
N VAL A 3 11.74 -3.28 3.99
CA VAL A 3 13.02 -2.56 4.15
C VAL A 3 13.13 -1.39 3.18
N VAL A 4 12.73 -1.60 1.92
CA VAL A 4 12.76 -0.53 0.90
C VAL A 4 11.81 0.60 1.30
N ILE A 5 10.60 0.31 1.77
CA ILE A 5 9.64 1.33 2.26
C ILE A 5 10.28 2.18 3.36
N ILE A 6 10.84 1.54 4.39
CA ILE A 6 11.47 2.23 5.53
C ILE A 6 12.66 3.08 5.06
N LEU A 7 13.59 2.51 4.28
CA LEU A 7 14.76 3.25 3.80
C LEU A 7 14.35 4.43 2.89
N SER A 8 13.34 4.24 2.04
CA SER A 8 12.83 5.29 1.16
C SER A 8 12.32 6.48 1.96
N TYR A 9 11.59 6.22 3.06
CA TYR A 9 11.13 7.28 3.94
C TYR A 9 12.29 7.98 4.67
N TRP A 10 13.22 7.24 5.27
CA TRP A 10 14.33 7.82 6.04
C TRP A 10 15.30 8.65 5.18
N PHE A 11 15.63 8.21 3.97
CA PHE A 11 16.63 8.90 3.14
C PHE A 11 16.04 9.95 2.19
N ILE A 12 14.79 9.78 1.77
CA ILE A 12 14.16 10.60 0.74
C ILE A 12 12.88 11.24 1.29
N GLY A 13 11.94 10.43 1.77
CA GLY A 13 10.58 10.86 2.12
C GLY A 13 10.53 12.03 3.11
N GLN A 14 11.34 12.01 4.17
CA GLN A 14 11.36 13.09 5.18
C GLN A 14 11.63 14.49 4.61
N LYS A 15 12.35 14.58 3.48
CA LYS A 15 12.69 15.87 2.84
C LYS A 15 11.54 16.46 2.03
N PHE A 16 10.63 15.62 1.55
CA PHE A 16 9.56 16.01 0.62
C PHE A 16 8.15 15.97 1.25
N LEU A 17 8.01 15.29 2.40
CA LEU A 17 6.75 15.20 3.12
C LEU A 17 6.45 16.50 3.86
N ASN A 18 5.26 17.07 3.62
CA ASN A 18 4.71 18.12 4.46
C ASN A 18 4.03 17.46 5.68
N ILE A 19 4.78 17.36 6.78
CA ILE A 19 4.31 16.70 8.01
C ILE A 19 3.04 17.35 8.55
N THR A 20 2.95 18.69 8.49
CA THR A 20 1.76 19.43 8.93
C THR A 20 0.52 18.98 8.16
N GLU A 21 0.65 18.85 6.83
CA GLU A 21 -0.46 18.43 6.00
C GLU A 21 -0.87 16.97 6.24
N VAL A 22 0.10 16.07 6.36
CA VAL A 22 -0.17 14.66 6.71
C VAL A 22 -0.91 14.57 8.05
N ARG A 23 -0.52 15.36 9.05
CA ARG A 23 -1.20 15.41 10.36
C ARG A 23 -2.60 16.00 10.28
N ASN A 24 -2.82 17.02 9.44
CA ASN A 24 -4.15 17.58 9.19
C ASN A 24 -5.09 16.53 8.59
N GLN A 25 -4.63 15.82 7.56
CA GLN A 25 -5.42 14.77 6.89
C GLN A 25 -5.68 13.58 7.81
N ALA A 26 -4.68 13.17 8.61
CA ALA A 26 -4.86 12.17 9.66
C ALA A 26 -5.87 12.60 10.73
N THR A 27 -5.91 13.90 11.06
CA THR A 27 -6.90 14.45 12.00
C THR A 27 -8.30 14.42 11.39
N ALA A 28 -8.44 14.83 10.12
CA ALA A 28 -9.70 14.75 9.39
C ALA A 28 -10.22 13.31 9.26
N ALA A 29 -9.31 12.34 9.11
CA ALA A 29 -9.63 10.91 9.11
C ALA A 29 -9.88 10.32 10.52
N GLY A 30 -9.62 11.08 11.59
CA GLY A 30 -9.86 10.64 12.97
C GLY A 30 -8.82 9.66 13.53
N ILE A 31 -7.64 9.55 12.93
CA ILE A 31 -6.62 8.53 13.26
C ILE A 31 -5.45 9.06 14.12
N THR A 32 -5.57 10.26 14.68
CA THR A 32 -4.51 10.89 15.50
C THR A 32 -4.54 10.51 16.98
N LYS A 33 -5.45 9.63 17.42
CA LYS A 33 -5.39 9.01 18.75
C LYS A 33 -4.61 7.70 18.64
N ALA A 34 -3.57 7.52 19.47
CA ALA A 34 -2.71 6.34 19.42
C ALA A 34 -3.47 5.00 19.50
N SER A 35 -4.51 4.91 20.33
CA SER A 35 -5.37 3.71 20.42
C SER A 35 -6.16 3.44 19.14
N ILE A 36 -6.73 4.48 18.52
CA ILE A 36 -7.44 4.37 17.24
C ILE A 36 -6.46 4.00 16.13
N TYR A 37 -5.29 4.63 16.10
CA TYR A 37 -4.25 4.31 15.13
C TYR A 37 -3.83 2.84 15.25
N PHE A 38 -3.55 2.35 16.45
CA PHE A 38 -3.18 0.95 16.67
C PHE A 38 -4.25 -0.04 16.24
N LEU A 39 -5.53 0.23 16.56
CA LEU A 39 -6.65 -0.56 16.05
C LEU A 39 -6.73 -0.52 14.51
N GLY A 40 -6.48 0.66 13.92
CA GLY A 40 -6.37 0.84 12.48
C GLY A 40 -5.26 -0.03 11.89
N VAL A 41 -4.07 -0.05 12.48
CA VAL A 41 -2.94 -0.89 12.02
C VAL A 41 -3.34 -2.36 12.01
N ILE A 42 -3.98 -2.86 13.07
CA ILE A 42 -4.47 -4.25 13.10
C ILE A 42 -5.49 -4.50 12.00
N TYR A 43 -6.45 -3.58 11.83
CA TYR A 43 -7.47 -3.72 10.80
C TYR A 43 -6.85 -3.70 9.39
N TRP A 44 -6.06 -2.68 9.06
CA TRP A 44 -5.47 -2.53 7.73
C TRP A 44 -4.53 -3.69 7.40
N SER A 45 -3.61 -4.00 8.31
CA SER A 45 -2.58 -4.99 8.05
C SER A 45 -3.08 -6.43 8.02
N PHE A 46 -4.15 -6.80 8.73
CA PHE A 46 -4.61 -8.19 8.80
C PHE A 46 -5.98 -8.43 8.16
N ILE A 47 -6.94 -7.52 8.34
CA ILE A 47 -8.30 -7.72 7.84
C ILE A 47 -8.43 -7.16 6.44
N ASN A 48 -8.09 -5.88 6.27
CA ASN A 48 -8.20 -5.20 4.98
C ASN A 48 -7.27 -5.84 3.95
N SER A 49 -5.99 -6.07 4.27
CA SER A 49 -5.05 -6.69 3.34
C SER A 49 -5.47 -8.11 2.92
N PHE A 50 -6.13 -8.88 3.80
CA PHE A 50 -6.71 -10.18 3.44
C PHE A 50 -7.82 -10.01 2.40
N ILE A 51 -8.76 -9.09 2.65
CA ILE A 51 -9.84 -8.77 1.71
C ILE A 51 -9.26 -8.28 0.39
N GLU A 52 -8.24 -7.42 0.44
CA GLU A 52 -7.54 -6.93 -0.73
C GLU A 52 -6.90 -8.06 -1.53
N GLU A 53 -6.23 -9.03 -0.90
CA GLU A 53 -5.69 -10.18 -1.62
C GLU A 53 -6.79 -11.05 -2.25
N CYS A 54 -7.92 -11.25 -1.57
CA CYS A 54 -9.08 -11.94 -2.16
C CYS A 54 -9.61 -11.21 -3.40
N VAL A 55 -9.73 -9.88 -3.34
CA VAL A 55 -10.24 -9.06 -4.45
C VAL A 55 -9.21 -8.95 -5.57
N TRP A 56 -7.99 -8.54 -5.26
CA TRP A 56 -7.00 -8.20 -6.28
C TRP A 56 -6.32 -9.43 -6.87
N ARG A 57 -5.98 -10.43 -6.07
CA ARG A 57 -5.28 -11.64 -6.55
C ARG A 57 -6.25 -12.77 -6.85
N GLY A 58 -7.24 -12.97 -5.98
CA GLY A 58 -8.28 -13.96 -6.20
C GLY A 58 -9.21 -13.62 -7.37
N PHE A 59 -9.71 -12.39 -7.42
CA PHE A 59 -10.72 -11.99 -8.42
C PHE A 59 -10.15 -11.20 -9.61
N ILE A 60 -9.65 -9.97 -9.41
CA ILE A 60 -9.25 -9.07 -10.50
C ILE A 60 -8.12 -9.67 -11.34
N TYR A 61 -7.06 -10.17 -10.71
CA TYR A 61 -5.99 -10.86 -11.41
C TYR A 61 -6.51 -12.10 -12.17
N GLY A 62 -7.40 -12.89 -11.56
CA GLY A 62 -8.05 -14.02 -12.20
C GLY A 62 -8.82 -13.62 -13.46
N GLN A 63 -9.59 -12.52 -13.41
CA GLN A 63 -10.29 -11.96 -14.57
C GLN A 63 -9.31 -11.50 -15.66
N CYS A 64 -8.25 -10.77 -15.29
CA CYS A 64 -7.21 -10.37 -16.25
C CYS A 64 -6.56 -11.61 -16.90
N ARG A 65 -6.26 -12.65 -16.12
CA ARG A 65 -5.59 -13.86 -16.60
C ARG A 65 -6.47 -14.68 -17.54
N PHE A 66 -7.78 -14.64 -17.37
CA PHE A 66 -8.73 -15.29 -18.27
C PHE A 66 -8.66 -14.72 -19.70
N PHE A 67 -8.50 -13.41 -19.85
CA PHE A 67 -8.48 -12.74 -21.16
C PHE A 67 -7.07 -12.42 -21.69
N GLN A 68 -6.05 -12.46 -20.84
CA GLN A 68 -4.71 -11.98 -21.17
C GLN A 68 -3.62 -12.99 -20.77
N PRO A 69 -2.49 -13.05 -21.51
CA PRO A 69 -1.30 -13.79 -21.08
C PRO A 69 -0.82 -13.36 -19.69
N GLN A 70 -0.16 -14.28 -18.98
CA GLN A 70 0.24 -14.10 -17.58
C GLN A 70 0.96 -12.77 -17.29
N LEU A 71 1.98 -12.42 -18.08
CA LEU A 71 2.73 -11.18 -17.87
C LEU A 71 1.86 -9.93 -18.03
N ILE A 72 0.96 -9.93 -19.03
CA ILE A 72 0.05 -8.81 -19.28
C ILE A 72 -0.98 -8.73 -18.14
N ALA A 73 -1.52 -9.86 -17.68
CA ALA A 73 -2.45 -9.89 -16.56
C ALA A 73 -1.83 -9.38 -15.25
N ILE A 74 -0.56 -9.70 -14.99
CA ILE A 74 0.19 -9.16 -13.84
C ILE A 74 0.27 -7.63 -13.93
N ILE A 75 0.66 -7.10 -15.09
CA ILE A 75 0.78 -5.65 -15.29
C ILE A 75 -0.58 -4.96 -15.20
N THR A 76 -1.60 -5.48 -15.89
CA THR A 76 -2.94 -4.88 -15.91
C THR A 76 -3.61 -4.90 -14.54
N SER A 77 -3.53 -6.00 -13.80
CA SER A 77 -4.05 -6.06 -12.42
C SER A 77 -3.33 -5.09 -11.48
N ALA A 78 -2.01 -4.97 -11.60
CA ALA A 78 -1.22 -4.02 -10.83
C ALA A 78 -1.55 -2.56 -11.16
N LEU A 79 -1.85 -2.23 -12.43
CA LEU A 79 -2.34 -0.90 -12.82
C LEU A 79 -3.67 -0.57 -12.15
N PHE A 80 -4.65 -1.49 -12.18
CA PHE A 80 -5.93 -1.27 -11.51
C PHE A 80 -5.78 -1.15 -9.98
N PHE A 81 -4.92 -1.98 -9.37
CA PHE A 81 -4.57 -1.86 -7.96
C PHE A 81 -4.00 -0.47 -7.64
N THR A 82 -3.11 0.05 -8.49
CA THR A 82 -2.51 1.38 -8.34
C THR A 82 -3.55 2.49 -8.49
N LEU A 83 -4.44 2.39 -9.48
CA LEU A 83 -5.52 3.35 -9.68
C LEU A 83 -6.50 3.39 -8.51
N HIS A 84 -6.71 2.27 -7.82
CA HIS A 84 -7.50 2.26 -6.59
C HIS A 84 -6.78 3.03 -5.46
N HIS A 85 -5.48 2.85 -5.33
CA HIS A 85 -4.67 3.46 -4.26
C HIS A 85 -4.36 4.94 -4.48
N ILE A 86 -4.42 5.43 -5.72
CA ILE A 86 -4.10 6.81 -6.05
C ILE A 86 -4.97 7.79 -5.24
N ILE A 87 -6.23 7.44 -4.96
CA ILE A 87 -7.18 8.25 -4.18
C ILE A 87 -6.64 8.47 -2.77
N ALA A 88 -6.25 7.39 -2.08
CA ALA A 88 -5.70 7.46 -0.73
C ALA A 88 -4.35 8.21 -0.72
N LEU A 89 -3.50 7.98 -1.71
CA LEU A 89 -2.20 8.66 -1.82
C LEU A 89 -2.34 10.17 -2.00
N PHE A 90 -3.23 10.63 -2.87
CA PHE A 90 -3.51 12.06 -3.02
C PHE A 90 -4.10 12.66 -1.75
N PHE A 91 -5.03 11.95 -1.11
CA PHE A 91 -5.67 12.40 0.13
C PHE A 91 -4.64 12.67 1.24
N TYR A 92 -3.71 11.74 1.49
CA TYR A 92 -2.76 11.90 2.61
C TYR A 92 -1.52 12.73 2.27
N LEU A 93 -1.02 12.67 1.03
CA LEU A 93 0.25 13.31 0.69
C LEU A 93 0.07 14.76 0.23
N GLN A 94 -1.08 15.10 -0.35
CA GLN A 94 -1.42 16.45 -0.87
C GLN A 94 -0.32 17.08 -1.76
N ASN A 95 0.52 16.23 -2.36
CA ASN A 95 1.63 16.61 -3.22
C ASN A 95 1.59 15.69 -4.45
N PRO A 96 1.26 16.22 -5.65
CA PRO A 96 1.11 15.40 -6.84
C PRO A 96 2.37 14.62 -7.23
N ILE A 97 3.56 15.21 -7.06
CA ILE A 97 4.82 14.55 -7.40
C ILE A 97 5.03 13.35 -6.47
N LEU A 98 4.82 13.54 -5.16
CA LEU A 98 4.98 12.47 -4.19
C LEU A 98 3.91 11.40 -4.35
N ALA A 99 2.68 11.77 -4.71
CA ALA A 99 1.62 10.83 -5.03
C ALA A 99 1.96 9.97 -6.26
N ILE A 100 2.54 10.56 -7.31
CA ILE A 100 3.00 9.83 -8.51
C ILE A 100 4.13 8.85 -8.14
N VAL A 101 5.14 9.31 -7.41
CA VAL A 101 6.27 8.45 -6.98
C VAL A 101 5.77 7.31 -6.09
N SER A 102 4.88 7.60 -5.15
CA SER A 102 4.27 6.60 -4.27
C SER A 102 3.40 5.62 -5.05
N SER A 103 2.66 6.10 -6.06
CA SER A 103 1.87 5.26 -6.97
C SER A 103 2.74 4.30 -7.75
N PHE A 104 3.95 4.72 -8.17
CA PHE A 104 4.90 3.82 -8.81
C PHE A 104 5.38 2.73 -7.84
N GLY A 105 5.58 3.06 -6.56
CA GLY A 105 5.86 2.08 -5.51
C GLY A 105 4.72 1.08 -5.34
N VAL A 106 3.47 1.55 -5.29
CA VAL A 106 2.27 0.70 -5.23
C VAL A 106 2.15 -0.18 -6.47
N PHE A 107 2.45 0.33 -7.66
CA PHE A 107 2.46 -0.45 -8.89
C PHE A 107 3.48 -1.59 -8.83
N ILE A 108 4.70 -1.31 -8.38
CA ILE A 108 5.73 -2.34 -8.20
C ILE A 108 5.28 -3.39 -7.18
N ALA A 109 4.71 -2.97 -6.05
CA ALA A 109 4.13 -3.90 -5.06
C ALA A 109 3.04 -4.78 -5.71
N GLY A 110 2.16 -4.15 -6.50
CA GLY A 110 1.13 -4.78 -7.31
C GLY A 110 1.67 -5.92 -8.16
N VAL A 111 2.71 -5.63 -8.95
CA VAL A 111 3.41 -6.58 -9.82
C VAL A 111 4.05 -7.71 -9.01
N ILE A 112 4.78 -7.37 -7.94
CA ILE A 112 5.48 -8.35 -7.09
C ILE A 112 4.48 -9.32 -6.47
N TRP A 113 3.37 -8.82 -5.93
CA TRP A 113 2.35 -9.63 -5.29
C TRP A 113 1.59 -10.51 -6.28
N SER A 114 1.23 -10.02 -7.47
CA SER A 114 0.63 -10.87 -8.50
C SER A 114 1.61 -11.97 -8.98
N ALA A 115 2.91 -11.67 -9.09
CA ALA A 115 3.92 -12.67 -9.38
C ALA A 115 4.17 -13.67 -8.22
N CYS A 116 4.08 -13.19 -6.97
CA CYS A 116 4.18 -14.01 -5.76
C CYS A 116 3.00 -14.98 -5.66
N TYR A 117 1.79 -14.49 -5.90
CA TYR A 117 0.57 -15.29 -5.93
C TYR A 117 0.68 -16.47 -6.90
N GLU A 118 1.18 -16.23 -8.11
CA GLU A 118 1.40 -17.27 -9.13
C GLU A 118 2.44 -18.32 -8.72
N ARG A 119 3.52 -17.89 -8.06
CA ARG A 119 4.67 -18.76 -7.76
C ARG A 119 4.55 -19.50 -6.43
N ALA A 120 3.98 -18.84 -5.43
CA ALA A 120 4.00 -19.25 -4.03
C ALA A 120 2.60 -19.28 -3.39
N GLY A 121 1.56 -18.86 -4.12
CA GLY A 121 0.17 -18.93 -3.68
C GLY A 121 -0.26 -17.78 -2.78
N PHE A 122 -1.54 -17.84 -2.41
CA PHE A 122 -2.25 -16.81 -1.63
C PHE A 122 -1.55 -16.44 -0.32
N TRP A 123 -1.19 -17.43 0.50
CA TRP A 123 -0.65 -17.18 1.84
C TRP A 123 0.70 -16.48 1.82
N ALA A 124 1.59 -16.84 0.88
CA ALA A 124 2.88 -16.18 0.74
C ALA A 124 2.71 -14.71 0.33
N CYS A 125 1.78 -14.45 -0.59
CA CYS A 125 1.43 -13.10 -1.01
C CYS A 125 0.85 -12.27 0.14
N TYR A 126 -0.15 -12.81 0.83
CA TYR A 126 -0.81 -12.19 1.97
C TYR A 126 0.16 -11.86 3.12
N ILE A 127 1.03 -12.80 3.52
CA ILE A 127 2.05 -12.53 4.54
C ILE A 127 3.00 -11.41 4.08
N SER A 128 3.41 -11.40 2.81
CA SER A 128 4.20 -10.29 2.28
C SER A 128 3.44 -8.96 2.29
N HIS A 129 2.11 -8.98 2.17
CA HIS A 129 1.26 -7.79 2.24
C HIS A 129 1.24 -7.24 3.67
N ILE A 130 0.94 -8.09 4.67
CA ILE A 130 0.98 -7.73 6.10
C ILE A 130 2.30 -7.02 6.43
N LEU A 131 3.44 -7.59 6.01
CA LEU A 131 4.75 -7.02 6.31
C LEU A 131 5.00 -5.64 5.67
N ALA A 132 4.38 -5.34 4.54
CA ALA A 132 4.47 -4.03 3.92
C ALA A 132 3.56 -3.02 4.62
N ASP A 133 2.34 -3.42 4.98
CA ASP A 133 1.43 -2.57 5.73
C ASP A 133 1.99 -2.20 7.10
N LEU A 134 2.60 -3.15 7.81
CA LEU A 134 3.28 -2.87 9.07
C LEU A 134 4.45 -1.90 8.90
N ALA A 135 5.16 -1.94 7.77
CA ALA A 135 6.22 -0.97 7.48
C ALA A 135 5.67 0.43 7.20
N ILE A 136 4.56 0.53 6.46
CA ILE A 136 3.86 1.81 6.21
C ILE A 136 3.29 2.35 7.53
N ALA A 137 2.68 1.49 8.34
CA ALA A 137 2.16 1.82 9.66
C ALA A 137 3.25 2.30 10.62
N PHE A 138 4.44 1.72 10.57
CA PHE A 138 5.58 2.19 11.34
C PHE A 138 6.00 3.61 10.92
N VAL A 139 6.06 3.89 9.61
CA VAL A 139 6.31 5.25 9.09
C VAL A 139 5.22 6.21 9.53
N GLY A 140 3.95 5.82 9.42
CA GLY A 140 2.82 6.64 9.84
C GLY A 140 2.83 6.92 11.35
N TRP A 141 3.18 5.94 12.18
CA TRP A 141 3.37 6.14 13.62
C TRP A 141 4.43 7.21 13.90
N HIS A 142 5.59 7.10 13.26
CA HIS A 142 6.65 8.08 13.41
C HIS A 142 6.20 9.49 12.96
N LEU A 143 5.45 9.61 11.87
CA LEU A 143 4.93 10.90 11.40
C LEU A 143 3.90 11.53 12.34
N LEU A 144 3.08 10.72 13.02
CA LEU A 144 1.97 11.20 13.84
C LEU A 144 2.33 11.39 15.32
N PHE A 145 3.25 10.59 15.86
CA PHE A 145 3.48 10.49 17.31
C PHE A 145 4.93 10.70 17.75
N ALA A 146 5.88 10.83 16.83
CA ALA A 146 7.25 11.25 17.11
C ALA A 146 7.50 12.69 16.64
#